data_AF-A0A4R5QJG5-F1
#
_entry.id   AF-A0A4R5QJG5-F1
#
_cell.length_a   1.000
_cell.length_b   1.000
_cell.length_c   1.000
_cell.angle_alpha   90.00
_cell.angle_beta   90.00
_cell.angle_gamma   90.00
#
_symmetry.space_group_name_H-M   'P 1'
#
loop_
_entity.id
_entity.type
_entity.pdbx_description
1 polymer ?
#
loop_
_entity_poly.entity_id
_entity_poly.type
_entity_poly.pdbx_seq_one_letter_code
_entity_poly.pdbx_strand_id
1 'polypeptide(L)'
;MAERFLRHGAMCQDAGMNRNSEPSRTRAVRIRAYLGEPRDVRRTFRAPADADLGAFMKRAALAVLPKDEGWLLAVFSVERTSESEQVAPFLDRLARRHMRGKDFAAALVATFDGARAVLAISAKDKALIERLRTALAGNGR
;
A
#
# COMPACT_ATOMS: atom_id res chain seq x y z
N MET A 1 8.96 11.09 -66.84
CA MET A 1 7.49 11.01 -66.73
C MET A 1 7.16 9.70 -66.04
N ALA A 2 6.44 9.79 -64.92
CA ALA A 2 5.74 8.72 -64.19
C ALA A 2 6.55 7.68 -63.38
N GLU A 3 6.30 7.77 -62.06
CA GLU A 3 6.58 6.86 -60.95
C GLU A 3 6.02 5.44 -61.15
N ARG A 4 6.64 4.44 -60.50
CA ARG A 4 5.85 3.37 -59.89
C ARG A 4 6.57 2.72 -58.71
N PHE A 5 6.04 3.04 -57.53
CA PHE A 5 6.22 2.35 -56.25
C PHE A 5 5.98 0.84 -56.38
N LEU A 6 6.91 0.01 -55.90
CA LEU A 6 6.60 -1.24 -55.21
C LEU A 6 7.64 -1.49 -54.12
N ARG A 7 7.31 -1.02 -52.91
CA ARG A 7 7.76 -1.60 -51.65
C ARG A 7 7.22 -3.03 -51.56
N HIS A 8 7.99 -3.95 -50.98
CA HIS A 8 7.59 -4.91 -49.92
C HIS A 8 8.61 -6.04 -49.82
N GLY A 9 9.07 -6.34 -48.60
CA GLY A 9 9.88 -7.53 -48.35
C GLY A 9 10.88 -7.45 -47.18
N ALA A 10 10.85 -6.42 -46.33
CA ALA A 10 11.53 -6.52 -45.04
C ALA A 10 10.65 -7.35 -44.10
N MET A 11 10.98 -8.65 -43.98
CA MET A 11 10.50 -9.51 -42.91
C MET A 11 11.06 -8.97 -41.58
N CYS A 12 10.34 -8.05 -40.96
CA CYS A 12 10.48 -7.81 -39.53
C CYS A 12 9.95 -9.07 -38.84
N GLN A 13 10.87 -9.89 -38.33
CA GLN A 13 10.54 -10.93 -37.38
C GLN A 13 9.75 -10.29 -36.24
N ASP A 14 8.50 -10.74 -36.14
CA ASP A 14 7.57 -10.44 -35.06
C ASP A 14 8.19 -10.99 -33.77
N ALA A 15 9.03 -10.18 -33.15
CA ALA A 15 9.60 -10.44 -31.84
C ALA A 15 8.43 -10.42 -30.85
N GLY A 16 7.87 -11.62 -30.64
CA GLY A 16 6.84 -11.99 -29.68
C GLY A 16 6.44 -10.85 -28.75
N MET A 17 5.48 -10.06 -29.20
CA MET A 17 4.72 -9.14 -28.38
C MET A 17 3.82 -10.01 -27.49
N ASN A 18 4.41 -10.66 -26.49
CA ASN A 18 3.67 -11.31 -25.41
C ASN A 18 3.11 -10.21 -24.52
N ARG A 19 1.97 -9.69 -24.98
CA ARG A 19 0.97 -8.95 -24.22
C ARG A 19 0.54 -9.84 -23.07
N ASN A 20 1.20 -9.73 -21.93
CA ASN A 20 0.65 -10.08 -20.62
C ASN A 20 1.41 -9.35 -19.50
N SER A 21 1.62 -8.05 -19.67
CA SER A 21 1.95 -7.15 -18.57
C SER A 21 0.67 -6.78 -17.80
N GLU A 22 -0.09 -7.78 -17.35
CA GLU A 22 -0.95 -7.56 -16.21
C GLU A 22 -0.01 -7.24 -15.04
N PRO A 23 -0.14 -6.08 -14.39
CA PRO A 23 0.65 -5.82 -13.21
C PRO A 23 0.32 -6.93 -12.21
N SER A 24 1.34 -7.62 -11.73
CA SER A 24 1.21 -8.53 -10.59
C SER A 24 0.58 -7.72 -9.46
N ARG A 25 -0.75 -7.83 -9.30
CA ARG A 25 -1.57 -6.96 -8.44
C ARG A 25 -1.10 -7.04 -6.98
N THR A 26 -0.52 -8.18 -6.63
CA THR A 26 0.17 -8.49 -5.36
C THR A 26 1.36 -7.58 -5.05
N ARG A 27 2.02 -6.95 -6.05
CA ARG A 27 3.20 -6.07 -5.83
C ARG A 27 2.91 -4.58 -6.01
N ALA A 28 1.72 -4.25 -6.50
CA ALA A 28 1.22 -2.89 -6.52
C ALA A 28 0.65 -2.55 -5.14
N VAL A 29 1.10 -1.46 -4.54
CA VAL A 29 0.61 -0.99 -3.24
C VAL A 29 -0.02 0.39 -3.35
N ARG A 30 -1.04 0.61 -2.53
CA ARG A 30 -1.69 1.90 -2.32
C ARG A 30 -1.30 2.40 -0.94
N ILE A 31 -1.06 3.71 -0.83
CA ILE A 31 -0.70 4.36 0.43
C ILE A 31 -1.73 5.44 0.73
N ARG A 32 -2.31 5.39 1.93
CA ARG A 32 -3.23 6.40 2.47
C ARG A 32 -2.68 6.94 3.78
N ALA A 33 -2.54 8.25 3.88
CA ALA A 33 -2.10 8.97 5.06
C ALA A 33 -3.31 9.53 5.82
N TYR A 34 -3.18 9.65 7.14
CA TYR A 34 -4.16 10.26 8.04
C TYR A 34 -3.41 11.28 8.89
N LEU A 35 -3.34 12.52 8.40
CA LEU A 35 -2.56 13.63 9.01
C LEU A 35 -3.51 14.82 9.25
N GLY A 36 -4.46 14.65 10.17
CA GLY A 36 -5.58 15.59 10.37
C GLY A 36 -6.74 15.40 9.38
N GLU A 37 -6.45 15.00 8.14
CA GLU A 37 -7.44 14.53 7.17
C GLU A 37 -6.92 13.31 6.38
N PRO A 38 -7.80 12.39 5.92
CA PRO A 38 -7.40 11.26 5.11
C PRO A 38 -6.96 11.73 3.72
N ARG A 39 -5.72 11.42 3.33
CA ARG A 39 -5.17 11.74 2.01
C ARG A 39 -4.62 10.49 1.36
N ASP A 40 -5.14 10.15 0.19
CA ASP A 40 -4.52 9.14 -0.66
C ASP A 40 -3.25 9.70 -1.29
N VAL A 41 -2.12 9.02 -1.08
CA VAL A 41 -0.91 9.30 -1.84
C VAL A 41 -1.20 8.77 -3.24
N ARG A 42 -1.65 9.65 -4.14
CA ARG A 42 -2.30 9.32 -5.44
C ARG A 42 -1.49 8.43 -6.39
N ARG A 43 -0.26 8.04 -6.04
CA ARG A 43 0.56 7.11 -6.81
C ARG A 43 0.39 5.69 -6.28
N THR A 44 0.06 4.76 -7.18
CA THR A 44 0.31 3.34 -6.94
C THR A 44 1.80 3.10 -6.99
N PHE A 45 2.36 2.57 -5.91
CA PHE A 45 3.78 2.24 -5.84
C PHE A 45 3.97 0.77 -6.22
N ARG A 46 5.04 0.47 -6.95
CA ARG A 46 5.38 -0.90 -7.31
C ARG A 46 6.60 -1.34 -6.51
N ALA A 47 6.47 -2.44 -5.79
CA ALA A 47 7.63 -3.09 -5.19
C ALA A 47 8.48 -3.72 -6.31
N PRO A 48 9.82 -3.54 -6.30
CA PRO A 48 10.72 -4.23 -7.23
C PRO A 48 10.54 -5.75 -7.18
N ALA A 49 10.85 -6.44 -8.27
CA ALA A 49 10.67 -7.90 -8.41
C ALA A 49 11.45 -8.72 -7.38
N ASP A 50 12.56 -8.20 -6.87
CA ASP A 50 13.40 -8.90 -5.90
C ASP A 50 13.30 -8.31 -4.48
N ALA A 51 12.45 -7.29 -4.30
CA ALA A 51 12.28 -6.64 -3.01
C ALA A 51 11.41 -7.48 -2.07
N ASP A 52 11.82 -7.56 -0.81
CA ASP A 52 10.96 -7.97 0.30
C ASP A 52 9.76 -7.00 0.38
N LEU A 53 8.59 -7.53 0.01
CA LEU A 53 7.35 -6.76 -0.03
C LEU A 53 6.93 -6.26 1.36
N GLY A 54 7.14 -7.07 2.41
CA GLY A 54 6.82 -6.68 3.78
C GLY A 54 7.69 -5.53 4.25
N ALA A 55 9.01 -5.61 4.03
CA ALA A 55 9.94 -4.54 4.35
C ALA A 55 9.70 -3.28 3.50
N PHE A 56 9.33 -3.44 2.22
CA PHE A 56 8.94 -2.35 1.36
C PHE A 56 7.70 -1.61 1.90
N MET A 57 6.63 -2.34 2.23
CA MET A 57 5.40 -1.76 2.74
C MET A 57 5.61 -1.05 4.09
N LYS A 58 6.40 -1.64 5.00
CA LYS A 58 6.76 -1.00 6.28
C LYS A 58 7.51 0.31 6.06
N ARG A 59 8.55 0.31 5.21
CA ARG A 59 9.31 1.53 4.88
C ARG A 59 8.41 2.58 4.23
N ALA A 60 7.54 2.18 3.31
CA ALA A 60 6.60 3.07 2.65
C ALA A 60 5.61 3.70 3.64
N ALA A 61 5.09 2.93 4.62
CA ALA A 61 4.20 3.44 5.65
C ALA A 61 4.92 4.46 6.54
N LEU A 62 6.14 4.13 7.00
CA LEU A 62 6.95 5.01 7.86
C LEU A 62 7.40 6.29 7.17
N ALA A 63 7.64 6.25 5.85
CA ALA A 63 8.08 7.41 5.08
C ALA A 63 7.03 8.54 5.03
N VAL A 64 5.76 8.22 5.30
CA VAL A 64 4.64 9.17 5.25
C VAL A 64 4.28 9.73 6.62
N LEU A 65 4.83 9.16 7.69
CA LEU A 65 4.56 9.62 9.06
C LEU A 65 5.52 10.74 9.49
N PRO A 66 5.04 11.69 10.31
CA PRO A 66 5.92 12.65 10.97
C PRO A 66 6.86 11.93 11.95
N LYS A 67 8.10 12.40 12.01
CA LYS A 67 9.17 11.86 12.89
C LYS A 67 9.47 12.87 14.00
N ASP A 68 8.43 13.23 14.73
CA ASP A 68 8.52 14.21 15.81
C ASP A 68 8.97 13.55 17.10
N GLU A 69 9.84 14.20 17.85
CA GLU A 69 10.29 13.72 19.17
C GLU A 69 9.11 13.63 20.15
N GLY A 70 9.14 12.62 21.02
CA GLY A 70 8.08 12.36 22.01
C GLY A 70 6.82 11.67 21.46
N TRP A 71 6.78 11.36 20.16
CA TRP A 71 5.72 10.53 19.58
C TRP A 71 6.12 9.06 19.63
N LEU A 72 5.17 8.21 20.01
CA LEU A 72 5.32 6.77 20.00
C LEU A 72 4.93 6.22 18.64
N LEU A 73 5.74 5.32 18.11
CA LEU A 73 5.52 4.72 16.81
C LEU A 73 5.22 3.22 16.93
N ALA A 74 4.17 2.78 16.24
CA ALA A 74 3.77 1.38 16.16
C ALA A 74 3.49 1.00 14.71
N VAL A 75 3.93 -0.21 14.31
CA VAL A 75 3.70 -0.75 12.98
C VAL A 75 3.03 -2.10 13.10
N PHE A 76 1.89 -2.24 12.46
CA PHE A 76 1.12 -3.46 12.39
C PHE A 76 1.15 -4.00 10.97
N SER A 77 1.49 -5.27 10.81
CA SER A 77 1.44 -5.97 9.52
C SER A 77 0.41 -7.06 9.63
N VAL A 78 -0.56 -7.06 8.71
CA VAL A 78 -1.67 -8.00 8.70
C VAL A 78 -1.74 -8.63 7.31
N GLU A 79 -1.86 -9.95 7.30
CA GLU A 79 -2.07 -10.76 6.11
C GLU A 79 -3.41 -11.47 6.26
N ARG A 80 -4.20 -11.50 5.19
CA ARG A 80 -5.49 -12.18 5.19
C ARG A 80 -5.28 -13.68 5.39
N THR A 81 -6.13 -14.32 6.19
CA THR A 81 -6.12 -15.79 6.36
C THR A 81 -7.10 -16.50 5.45
N SER A 82 -8.07 -15.76 4.90
CA SER A 82 -9.04 -16.23 3.91
C SER A 82 -9.27 -15.18 2.82
N GLU A 83 -9.74 -15.57 1.64
CA GLU A 83 -9.98 -14.62 0.54
C GLU A 83 -11.12 -13.63 0.81
N SER A 84 -12.04 -13.97 1.71
CA SER A 84 -13.17 -13.12 2.10
C SER A 84 -12.80 -12.03 3.11
N GLU A 85 -11.62 -12.12 3.74
CA GLU A 85 -11.18 -11.14 4.73
C GLU A 85 -10.84 -9.78 4.10
N GLN A 86 -11.48 -8.75 4.64
CA GLN A 86 -11.27 -7.36 4.22
C GLN A 86 -10.29 -6.64 5.13
N VAL A 87 -9.02 -7.03 5.07
CA VAL A 87 -7.96 -6.49 5.94
C VAL A 87 -7.77 -4.98 5.75
N ALA A 88 -7.59 -4.52 4.50
CA ALA A 88 -7.34 -3.09 4.24
C ALA A 88 -8.52 -2.18 4.63
N PRO A 89 -9.80 -2.50 4.30
CA PRO A 89 -10.95 -1.75 4.81
C PRO A 89 -11.07 -1.74 6.34
N PHE A 90 -10.74 -2.85 7.01
CA PHE A 90 -10.74 -2.90 8.47
C PHE A 90 -9.72 -1.95 9.08
N LEU A 91 -8.47 -1.97 8.59
CA LEU A 91 -7.42 -1.05 9.06
C LEU A 91 -7.74 0.42 8.73
N ASP A 92 -8.36 0.69 7.58
CA ASP A 92 -8.82 2.06 7.22
C ASP A 92 -9.87 2.57 8.22
N ARG A 93 -10.87 1.75 8.57
CA ARG A 93 -11.86 2.11 9.60
C ARG A 93 -11.21 2.33 10.96
N LEU A 94 -10.25 1.49 11.34
CA LEU A 94 -9.55 1.60 12.60
C LEU A 94 -8.74 2.91 12.69
N ALA A 95 -8.01 3.27 11.63
CA ALA A 95 -7.26 4.52 11.54
C ALA A 95 -8.19 5.75 11.62
N ARG A 96 -9.29 5.75 10.84
CA ARG A 96 -10.29 6.83 10.84
C ARG A 96 -10.92 7.07 12.21
N ARG A 97 -11.23 5.99 12.95
CA ARG A 97 -11.83 6.09 14.28
C ARG A 97 -10.94 6.84 15.28
N HIS A 98 -9.62 6.71 15.16
CA HIS A 98 -8.65 7.26 16.10
C HIS A 98 -8.07 8.62 15.67
N MET A 99 -8.28 9.03 14.42
CA MET A 99 -7.81 10.30 13.83
C MET A 99 -8.47 11.58 14.41
N ARG A 100 -9.21 11.50 15.52
CA ARG A 100 -9.99 12.65 16.05
C ARG A 100 -9.16 13.71 16.81
N GLY A 101 -7.83 13.66 16.76
CA GLY A 101 -6.95 14.57 17.49
C GLY A 101 -5.69 14.97 16.72
N LYS A 102 -5.07 16.10 17.11
CA LYS A 102 -3.83 16.62 16.51
C LYS A 102 -2.59 15.80 16.85
N ASP A 103 -2.68 14.92 17.84
CA ASP A 103 -1.58 14.09 18.34
C ASP A 103 -1.61 12.66 17.79
N PHE A 104 -2.17 12.50 16.58
CA PHE A 104 -2.28 11.23 15.88
C PHE A 104 -1.96 11.39 14.39
N ALA A 105 -1.10 10.51 13.90
CA ALA A 105 -0.80 10.33 12.50
C ALA A 105 -0.82 8.83 12.17
N ALA A 106 -1.38 8.47 11.02
CA ALA A 106 -1.33 7.10 10.53
C ALA A 106 -1.04 7.02 9.04
N ALA A 107 -0.49 5.90 8.60
CA ALA A 107 -0.27 5.56 7.21
C ALA A 107 -0.66 4.10 6.99
N LEU A 108 -1.64 3.89 6.12
CA LEU A 108 -2.08 2.58 5.66
C LEU A 108 -1.47 2.29 4.29
N VAL A 109 -0.74 1.19 4.20
CA VAL A 109 -0.21 0.64 2.95
C VAL A 109 -0.87 -0.69 2.71
N ALA A 110 -1.49 -0.90 1.55
CA ALA A 110 -2.12 -2.17 1.22
C ALA A 110 -1.74 -2.61 -0.19
N THR A 111 -1.59 -3.92 -0.40
CA THR A 111 -1.51 -4.48 -1.75
C THR A 111 -2.82 -4.27 -2.49
N PHE A 112 -2.77 -4.20 -3.82
CA PHE A 112 -3.95 -3.86 -4.63
C PHE A 112 -5.05 -4.92 -4.56
N ASP A 113 -4.66 -6.18 -4.35
CA ASP A 113 -5.55 -7.32 -4.10
C ASP A 113 -6.06 -7.39 -2.65
N GLY A 114 -5.57 -6.52 -1.75
CA GLY A 114 -5.96 -6.48 -0.35
C GLY A 114 -5.43 -7.63 0.50
N ALA A 115 -4.56 -8.49 -0.04
CA ALA A 115 -4.04 -9.67 0.67
C ALA A 115 -3.16 -9.29 1.86
N ARG A 116 -2.42 -8.18 1.75
CA ARG A 116 -1.54 -7.68 2.80
C ARG A 116 -1.78 -6.21 3.05
N ALA A 117 -1.72 -5.83 4.31
CA ALA A 117 -1.76 -4.44 4.70
C ALA A 117 -0.80 -4.16 5.87
N VAL A 118 -0.22 -2.97 5.84
CA VAL A 118 0.61 -2.43 6.91
C VAL A 118 -0.01 -1.13 7.38
N LEU A 119 -0.28 -1.03 8.67
CA LEU A 119 -0.73 0.20 9.31
C LEU A 119 0.39 0.68 10.23
N ALA A 120 1.03 1.79 9.84
CA ALA A 120 1.95 2.51 10.71
C ALA A 120 1.20 3.65 11.40
N ILE A 121 1.48 3.85 12.69
CA ILE A 121 0.81 4.81 13.55
C ILE A 121 1.87 5.54 14.36
N SER A 122 1.73 6.86 14.43
CA SER A 122 2.49 7.72 15.32
C SER A 122 1.51 8.47 16.21
N ALA A 123 1.67 8.41 17.53
CA ALA A 123 0.81 9.11 18.47
C ALA A 123 1.55 9.48 19.76
N LYS A 124 1.15 10.59 20.41
CA LYS A 124 1.71 10.94 21.74
C LYS A 124 1.11 10.11 22.88
N ASP A 125 -0.14 9.68 22.73
CA ASP A 125 -0.86 8.91 23.75
C ASP A 125 -0.55 7.41 23.64
N LYS A 126 0.16 6.86 24.64
CA LYS A 126 0.43 5.42 24.74
C LYS A 126 -0.85 4.59 24.85
N ALA A 127 -1.88 5.07 25.55
CA ALA A 127 -3.12 4.34 25.73
C ALA A 127 -3.89 4.18 24.41
N LEU A 128 -3.70 5.09 23.46
CA LEU A 128 -4.23 4.96 22.11
C LEU A 128 -3.58 3.79 21.36
N ILE A 129 -2.25 3.64 21.45
CA ILE A 129 -1.52 2.53 20.81
C ILE A 129 -1.93 1.18 21.40
N GLU A 130 -2.11 1.09 22.72
CA GLU A 130 -2.57 -0.15 23.36
C GLU A 130 -4.01 -0.49 23.00
N ARG A 131 -4.92 0.49 22.90
CA ARG A 131 -6.29 0.25 22.41
C ARG A 131 -6.31 -0.30 20.98
N LEU A 132 -5.41 0.18 20.12
CA LEU A 132 -5.25 -0.32 18.75
C LEU A 132 -4.72 -1.75 18.73
N ARG A 133 -3.73 -2.07 19.57
CA ARG A 133 -3.22 -3.43 19.75
C ARG A 133 -4.34 -4.38 20.15
N THR A 134 -5.15 -4.01 21.14
CA THR A 134 -6.30 -4.81 21.58
C THR A 134 -7.36 -4.97 20.48
N ALA A 135 -7.66 -3.90 19.73
CA ALA A 135 -8.61 -3.98 18.62
C ALA A 135 -8.15 -4.91 17.50
N LEU A 136 -6.85 -4.98 17.24
CA LEU A 136 -6.25 -5.91 16.28
C LEU A 136 -6.28 -7.35 16.79
N ALA A 137 -5.98 -7.57 18.07
CA ALA A 137 -6.03 -8.90 18.69
C ALA A 137 -7.47 -9.46 18.77
N GLY A 138 -8.47 -8.60 18.94
CA GLY A 138 -9.88 -8.99 19.02
C GLY A 138 -10.49 -9.43 17.68
N ASN A 139 -9.82 -9.21 16.55
CA ASN A 139 -10.30 -9.55 15.21
C ASN A 139 -9.82 -10.93 14.71
N GLY A 140 -9.20 -11.73 15.59
CA GLY A 140 -8.78 -13.12 15.32
C GLY A 140 -9.70 -14.19 15.93
N ARG A 141 -10.96 -13.86 16.20
CA ARG A 141 -11.98 -14.78 16.71
C ARG A 141 -13.20 -14.81 15.80
#